data_AF-A0A419DYV3-F1
#
_entry.id   AF-A0A419DYV3-F1
#
_cell.length_a   1.000
_cell.length_b   1.000
_cell.length_c   1.000
_cell.angle_alpha   90.00
_cell.angle_beta   90.00
_cell.angle_gamma   90.00
#
_symmetry.space_group_name_H-M   'P 1'
#
loop_
_entity.id
_entity.type
_entity.pdbx_description
1 polymer ?
#
loop_
_entity_poly.entity_id
_entity_poly.type
_entity_poly.pdbx_seq_one_letter_code
_entity_poly.pdbx_strand_id
1 'polypeptide(L)'
;MASDQQNHLKVAAWKRYLNWLFIRSEGLIGKWRRRLKTDPETYFFVSEPIKQANAFAGKLYPDDEFYFQTRYAWVSPEDAKKLFLYGCARQVIKATVVLIENEDFVQELPKNDDTDVLGRAIIESIIDAQHVILRRHLELLANLIGFSQSDRGNEAFRIFLNAESLDYFLGRQADFCEFFENRSANYDSSLSTFSKRIDEDIKALKTTPWFLRENWKDLVKQTHPSVFTSARTRIMSAIPYATADEKIMFGMSYEFFSQFSAAAHAAAGSRFDERHYRPKTIKGNIAMISMTGLHIISRLNRLMGFDDPSDFQTRMAGKSVSPELIKRWSREFEVGDIVFAMDDVAEVTAFKKSKYGYTSVKIRFLTRPPLPETPEDALPCAFVAMVMPKRKVREFLFKNKGKPTTPIRLREALVEMEKETDNTLLKCARAAFVELHKNGILIPWLLQSGVIQRKKSEDW
;
A
#
# COMPACT_ATOMS: atom_id res chain seq x y z
N MET A 1 25.51 -55.52 23.83
CA MET A 1 26.46 -54.45 24.22
C MET A 1 26.90 -53.70 22.98
N ALA A 2 26.21 -52.62 22.64
CA ALA A 2 26.70 -51.45 21.91
C ALA A 2 25.54 -50.44 21.97
N SER A 3 25.84 -49.28 22.55
CA SER A 3 24.89 -48.30 23.10
C SER A 3 24.14 -47.51 22.01
N ASP A 4 22.85 -47.29 22.29
CA ASP A 4 22.07 -46.16 21.80
C ASP A 4 22.87 -44.85 21.83
N GLN A 5 23.10 -44.27 20.66
CA GLN A 5 23.37 -42.83 20.54
C GLN A 5 22.15 -42.16 19.91
N GLN A 6 21.23 -41.73 20.78
CA GLN A 6 20.27 -40.68 20.51
C GLN A 6 21.01 -39.42 20.09
N ASN A 7 21.03 -39.15 18.78
CA ASN A 7 21.31 -37.82 18.24
C ASN A 7 20.12 -36.89 18.54
N HIS A 8 19.99 -36.47 19.80
CA HIS A 8 19.26 -35.26 20.13
C HIS A 8 20.06 -34.08 19.55
N LEU A 9 19.61 -33.58 18.40
CA LEU A 9 20.05 -32.29 17.85
C LEU A 9 19.88 -31.23 18.94
N LYS A 10 20.98 -30.93 19.63
CA LYS A 10 21.06 -29.79 20.55
C LYS A 10 20.73 -28.56 19.73
N VAL A 11 19.52 -28.02 19.92
CA VAL A 11 19.12 -26.71 19.43
C VAL A 11 20.27 -25.75 19.71
N ALA A 12 20.91 -25.29 18.63
CA ALA A 12 22.15 -24.53 18.72
C ALA A 12 21.95 -23.32 19.64
N ALA A 13 22.96 -23.03 20.47
CA ALA A 13 22.87 -21.99 21.51
C ALA A 13 22.39 -20.63 20.97
N TRP A 14 22.62 -20.33 19.69
CA TRP A 14 22.14 -19.12 19.02
C TRP A 14 20.61 -19.09 18.78
N LYS A 15 19.94 -20.23 18.58
CA LYS A 15 18.46 -20.29 18.50
C LYS A 15 17.80 -20.05 19.85
N ARG A 16 18.40 -20.58 20.93
CA ARG A 16 17.97 -20.25 22.31
C ARG A 16 18.26 -18.79 22.64
N TYR A 17 19.38 -18.25 22.15
CA TYR A 17 19.72 -16.83 22.29
C TYR A 17 18.76 -15.92 21.53
N LEU A 18 18.33 -16.27 20.31
CA LEU A 18 17.33 -15.53 19.53
C LEU A 18 15.94 -15.63 20.13
N ASN A 19 15.48 -16.82 20.53
CA ASN A 19 14.17 -16.97 21.16
C ASN A 19 14.13 -16.28 22.54
N TRP A 20 15.24 -16.31 23.28
CA TRP A 20 15.44 -15.48 24.47
C TRP A 20 15.55 -13.98 24.13
N LEU A 21 16.12 -13.58 23.00
CA LEU A 21 16.14 -12.19 22.52
C LEU A 21 14.74 -11.70 22.14
N PHE A 22 13.89 -12.55 21.57
CA PHE A 22 12.49 -12.26 21.23
C PHE A 22 11.60 -12.21 22.49
N ILE A 23 11.75 -13.13 23.43
CA ILE A 23 11.01 -13.10 24.71
C ILE A 23 11.51 -11.93 25.60
N ARG A 24 12.82 -11.68 25.61
CA ARG A 24 13.43 -10.51 26.26
C ARG A 24 13.24 -9.23 25.44
N SER A 25 12.75 -9.31 24.20
CA SER A 25 12.41 -8.13 23.41
C SER A 25 11.24 -7.39 24.04
N GLU A 26 10.33 -8.00 24.81
CA GLU A 26 9.36 -7.22 25.58
C GLU A 26 10.02 -6.32 26.65
N GLY A 27 11.11 -6.82 27.28
CA GLY A 27 11.89 -6.08 28.27
C GLY A 27 12.96 -5.15 27.67
N LEU A 28 13.49 -5.48 26.50
CA LEU A 28 14.41 -4.65 25.72
C LEU A 28 13.63 -3.57 24.98
N ILE A 29 12.52 -3.85 24.30
CA ILE A 29 11.52 -2.87 23.84
C ILE A 29 11.08 -2.01 25.04
N GLY A 30 10.97 -2.56 26.26
CA GLY A 30 10.74 -1.83 27.50
C GLY A 30 11.88 -0.91 28.00
N LYS A 31 13.15 -1.22 27.70
CA LYS A 31 14.33 -0.39 27.99
C LYS A 31 14.68 0.56 26.83
N TRP A 32 14.39 0.16 25.60
CA TRP A 32 14.37 0.95 24.36
C TRP A 32 13.26 2.01 24.40
N ARG A 33 12.08 1.67 24.97
CA ARG A 33 10.95 2.56 25.33
C ARG A 33 11.35 3.79 26.14
N ARG A 34 12.47 3.74 26.87
CA ARG A 34 12.96 4.83 27.71
C ARG A 34 14.00 5.71 27.04
N ARG A 35 14.50 5.35 25.84
CA ARG A 35 15.55 6.08 25.14
C ARG A 35 15.10 6.73 23.82
N LEU A 36 14.09 6.19 23.15
CA LEU A 36 13.56 6.79 21.92
C LEU A 36 12.38 7.71 22.22
N LYS A 37 12.44 8.94 21.71
CA LYS A 37 11.25 9.78 21.49
C LYS A 37 10.49 9.22 20.28
N THR A 38 10.04 7.96 20.36
CA THR A 38 9.23 7.35 19.30
C THR A 38 7.90 8.08 19.22
N ASP A 39 7.57 8.55 18.03
CA ASP A 39 6.25 9.03 17.67
C ASP A 39 5.23 7.87 17.93
N PRO A 40 4.26 8.04 18.85
CA PRO A 40 3.30 7.00 19.19
C PRO A 40 2.49 6.47 17.99
N GLU A 41 2.28 7.28 16.95
CA GLU A 41 1.60 6.85 15.73
C GLU A 41 2.49 5.90 14.92
N THR A 42 3.73 6.32 14.64
CA THR A 42 4.69 5.51 13.88
C THR A 42 4.96 4.17 14.58
N TYR A 43 5.12 4.18 15.91
CA TYR A 43 5.29 2.96 16.70
C TYR A 43 4.10 2.00 16.60
N PHE A 44 2.86 2.49 16.52
CA PHE A 44 1.70 1.62 16.31
C PHE A 44 1.76 0.94 14.94
N PHE A 45 2.03 1.72 13.88
CA PHE A 45 2.14 1.19 12.52
C PHE A 45 3.26 0.15 12.41
N VAL A 46 4.36 0.31 13.15
CA VAL A 46 5.42 -0.69 13.14
C VAL A 46 5.08 -1.87 14.06
N SER A 47 4.63 -1.65 15.29
CA SER A 47 4.50 -2.76 16.26
C SER A 47 3.26 -3.65 16.08
N GLU A 48 2.16 -3.14 15.52
CA GLU A 48 0.93 -3.93 15.41
C GLU A 48 1.01 -5.05 14.35
N PRO A 49 1.46 -4.78 13.09
CA PRO A 49 1.55 -5.82 12.07
C PRO A 49 2.48 -6.97 12.47
N ILE A 50 3.63 -6.68 13.09
CA ILE A 50 4.58 -7.73 13.51
C ILE A 50 4.01 -8.62 14.62
N LYS A 51 3.32 -8.04 15.62
CA LYS A 51 2.68 -8.82 16.68
C LYS A 51 1.62 -9.76 16.11
N GLN A 52 0.76 -9.24 15.24
CA GLN A 52 -0.32 -10.02 14.64
C GLN A 52 0.21 -11.10 13.70
N ALA A 53 1.21 -10.76 12.88
CA ALA A 53 1.86 -11.73 12.00
C ALA A 53 2.58 -12.83 12.79
N ASN A 54 3.26 -12.49 13.88
CA ASN A 54 3.93 -13.46 14.75
C ASN A 54 2.92 -14.35 15.49
N ALA A 55 1.84 -13.77 16.01
CA ALA A 55 0.76 -14.53 16.65
C ALA A 55 0.09 -15.49 15.65
N PHE A 56 -0.18 -15.03 14.42
CA PHE A 56 -0.70 -15.89 13.36
C PHE A 56 0.28 -17.03 13.01
N ALA A 57 1.56 -16.71 12.82
CA ALA A 57 2.59 -17.69 12.51
C ALA A 57 2.71 -18.76 13.60
N GLY A 58 2.68 -18.36 14.88
CA GLY A 58 2.72 -19.27 16.03
C GLY A 58 1.49 -20.17 16.17
N LYS A 59 0.33 -19.79 15.60
CA LYS A 59 -0.85 -20.68 15.51
C LYS A 59 -0.67 -21.77 14.45
N LEU A 60 0.15 -21.53 13.42
CA LEU A 60 0.38 -22.49 12.33
C LEU A 60 1.46 -23.50 12.66
N TYR A 61 2.60 -23.02 13.17
CA TYR A 61 3.74 -23.85 13.52
C TYR A 61 4.38 -23.37 14.83
N PRO A 62 4.87 -24.29 15.68
CA PRO A 62 5.57 -23.92 16.92
C PRO A 62 6.96 -23.31 16.66
N ASP A 63 7.57 -23.62 15.52
CA ASP A 63 8.86 -23.11 15.07
C ASP A 63 8.97 -23.10 13.53
N ASP A 64 10.12 -22.62 13.03
CA ASP A 64 10.42 -22.52 11.60
C ASP A 64 10.96 -23.84 10.99
N GLU A 65 11.14 -24.91 11.76
CA GLU A 65 11.85 -26.12 11.30
C GLU A 65 11.15 -26.77 10.11
N PHE A 66 9.84 -26.95 10.21
CA PHE A 66 9.02 -27.48 9.12
C PHE A 66 9.15 -26.61 7.87
N TYR A 67 9.07 -25.28 8.01
CA TYR A 67 9.17 -24.38 6.87
C TYR A 67 10.52 -24.46 6.15
N PHE A 68 11.63 -24.62 6.89
CA PHE A 68 12.97 -24.67 6.30
C PHE A 68 13.34 -26.03 5.70
N GLN A 69 12.81 -27.13 6.24
CA GLN A 69 13.12 -28.48 5.77
C GLN A 69 12.18 -28.95 4.66
N THR A 70 11.00 -28.35 4.58
CA THR A 70 9.96 -28.82 3.66
C THR A 70 10.24 -28.38 2.23
N ARG A 71 10.21 -29.36 1.33
CA ARG A 71 10.27 -29.13 -0.12
C ARG A 71 8.84 -29.01 -0.66
N TYR A 72 8.53 -27.87 -1.28
CA TYR A 72 7.16 -27.52 -1.72
C TYR A 72 6.47 -28.56 -2.61
N ALA A 73 7.21 -29.36 -3.38
CA ALA A 73 6.64 -30.45 -4.20
C ALA A 73 5.99 -31.58 -3.42
N TRP A 74 6.38 -31.81 -2.17
CA TRP A 74 6.14 -33.09 -1.49
C TRP A 74 5.18 -32.99 -0.31
N VAL A 75 4.43 -31.89 -0.22
CA VAL A 75 3.47 -31.65 0.86
C VAL A 75 2.05 -32.06 0.49
N SER A 76 1.27 -32.38 1.52
CA SER A 76 -0.19 -32.51 1.38
C SER A 76 -0.80 -31.17 0.94
N PRO A 77 -2.01 -31.17 0.35
CA PRO A 77 -2.72 -29.92 0.06
C PRO A 77 -2.89 -29.05 1.32
N GLU A 78 -3.28 -29.64 2.44
CA GLU A 78 -3.50 -28.96 3.72
C GLU A 78 -2.23 -28.27 4.21
N ASP A 79 -1.09 -28.97 4.15
CA ASP A 79 0.19 -28.41 4.55
C ASP A 79 0.69 -27.36 3.56
N ALA A 80 0.37 -27.49 2.27
CA ALA A 80 0.67 -26.45 1.27
C ALA A 80 -0.04 -25.13 1.60
N LYS A 81 -1.32 -25.19 1.97
CA LYS A 81 -2.07 -24.02 2.44
C LYS A 81 -1.41 -23.40 3.66
N LYS A 82 -1.10 -24.20 4.69
CA LYS A 82 -0.42 -23.69 5.90
C LYS A 82 0.94 -23.07 5.59
N LEU A 83 1.76 -23.71 4.76
CA LEU A 83 3.07 -23.21 4.35
C LEU A 83 2.98 -21.88 3.61
N PHE A 84 2.05 -21.77 2.65
CA PHE A 84 1.83 -20.53 1.92
C PHE A 84 1.43 -19.40 2.87
N LEU A 85 0.43 -19.62 3.73
CA LEU A 85 -0.08 -18.60 4.64
C LEU A 85 0.95 -18.22 5.72
N TYR A 86 1.73 -19.18 6.20
CA TYR A 86 2.86 -18.91 7.08
C TYR A 86 3.95 -18.08 6.37
N GLY A 87 4.27 -18.39 5.12
CA GLY A 87 5.17 -17.60 4.28
C GLY A 87 4.69 -16.15 4.11
N CYS A 88 3.38 -15.96 3.93
CA CYS A 88 2.76 -14.63 3.87
C CYS A 88 2.97 -13.85 5.19
N ALA A 89 2.71 -14.49 6.34
CA ALA A 89 2.92 -13.86 7.66
C ALA A 89 4.39 -13.50 7.89
N ARG A 90 5.33 -14.38 7.52
CA ARG A 90 6.76 -14.08 7.58
C ARG A 90 7.15 -12.90 6.71
N GLN A 91 6.52 -12.73 5.55
CA GLN A 91 6.79 -11.58 4.69
C GLN A 91 6.35 -10.26 5.34
N VAL A 92 5.24 -10.26 6.09
CA VAL A 92 4.83 -9.11 6.92
C VAL A 92 5.86 -8.86 8.03
N ILE A 93 6.28 -9.89 8.77
CA ILE A 93 7.32 -9.75 9.82
C ILE A 93 8.60 -9.13 9.25
N LYS A 94 9.11 -9.65 8.12
CA LYS A 94 10.32 -9.14 7.46
C LYS A 94 10.18 -7.66 7.08
N ALA A 95 9.05 -7.30 6.48
CA ALA A 95 8.79 -5.91 6.11
C ALA A 95 8.77 -5.00 7.34
N THR A 96 8.08 -5.42 8.40
CA THR A 96 7.98 -4.63 9.63
C THR A 96 9.33 -4.46 10.33
N VAL A 97 10.21 -5.46 10.32
CA VAL A 97 11.59 -5.31 10.82
C VAL A 97 12.34 -4.20 10.08
N VAL A 98 12.22 -4.15 8.75
CA VAL A 98 12.82 -3.05 7.95
C VAL A 98 12.17 -1.70 8.28
N LEU A 99 10.87 -1.66 8.61
CA LEU A 99 10.23 -0.41 9.04
C LEU A 99 10.72 0.09 10.40
N ILE A 100 11.09 -0.80 11.33
CA ILE A 100 11.73 -0.42 12.60
C ILE A 100 13.05 0.32 12.30
N GLU A 101 13.88 -0.25 11.44
CA GLU A 101 15.17 0.36 11.04
C GLU A 101 14.96 1.72 10.36
N ASN A 102 13.95 1.83 9.50
CA ASN A 102 13.59 3.10 8.85
C ASN A 102 13.06 4.16 9.84
N GLU A 103 12.31 3.76 10.87
CA GLU A 103 11.82 4.68 11.92
C GLU A 103 12.97 5.27 12.72
N ASP A 104 13.94 4.46 13.13
CA ASP A 104 15.14 4.92 13.84
C ASP A 104 15.88 5.97 13.00
N PHE A 105 16.02 5.73 11.69
CA PHE A 105 16.65 6.67 10.78
C PHE A 105 15.89 8.01 10.66
N VAL A 106 14.56 7.99 10.60
CA VAL A 106 13.73 9.21 10.53
C VAL A 106 13.95 10.11 11.76
N GLN A 107 14.25 9.54 12.92
CA GLN A 107 14.53 10.31 14.14
C GLN A 107 15.90 10.99 14.11
N GLU A 108 16.85 10.45 13.35
CA GLU A 108 18.22 10.95 13.21
C GLU A 108 18.37 12.01 12.10
N LEU A 109 17.38 12.11 11.20
CA LEU A 109 17.41 13.08 10.11
C LEU A 109 17.33 14.54 10.62
N PRO A 110 18.12 15.47 10.03
CA PRO A 110 17.99 16.90 10.31
C PRO A 110 16.56 17.36 10.04
N LYS A 111 16.00 18.20 10.93
CA LYS A 111 14.64 18.73 10.81
C LYS A 111 14.50 19.85 9.77
N ASN A 112 15.61 20.31 9.21
CA ASN A 112 15.63 21.39 8.22
C ASN A 112 15.65 20.79 6.81
N ASP A 113 14.96 21.43 5.87
CA ASP A 113 14.87 21.00 4.46
C ASP A 113 16.21 21.11 3.69
N ASP A 114 17.24 21.70 4.28
CA ASP A 114 18.60 21.72 3.74
C ASP A 114 19.31 20.38 3.98
N THR A 115 18.86 19.35 3.27
CA THR A 115 19.56 18.06 3.22
C THR A 115 20.64 18.12 2.13
N ASP A 116 21.88 17.81 2.50
CA ASP A 116 23.00 17.67 1.57
C ASP A 116 22.79 16.47 0.63
N VAL A 117 23.67 16.33 -0.36
CA VAL A 117 23.57 15.25 -1.38
C VAL A 117 23.53 13.87 -0.72
N LEU A 118 24.31 13.66 0.34
CA LEU A 118 24.35 12.39 1.07
C LEU A 118 23.02 12.12 1.76
N GLY A 119 22.48 13.07 2.52
CA GLY A 119 21.21 12.88 3.21
C GLY A 119 20.03 12.69 2.26
N ARG A 120 20.03 13.33 1.09
CA ARG A 120 19.06 13.06 0.01
C ARG A 120 19.15 11.63 -0.50
N ALA A 121 20.36 11.17 -0.84
CA ALA A 121 20.58 9.81 -1.31
C ALA A 121 20.14 8.75 -0.29
N ILE A 122 20.29 9.03 1.01
CA ILE A 122 19.81 8.12 2.05
C ILE A 122 18.27 8.10 2.11
N ILE A 123 17.62 9.27 2.07
CA ILE A 123 16.15 9.36 2.02
C ILE A 123 15.60 8.60 0.80
N GLU A 124 16.22 8.79 -0.37
CA GLU A 124 15.88 8.09 -1.61
C GLU A 124 15.99 6.58 -1.46
N SER A 125 17.13 6.09 -0.97
CA SER A 125 17.37 4.66 -0.76
C SER A 125 16.31 4.02 0.15
N ILE A 126 15.91 4.71 1.23
CA ILE A 126 14.86 4.23 2.13
C ILE A 126 13.50 4.19 1.43
N ILE A 127 13.13 5.25 0.71
CA ILE A 127 11.87 5.32 -0.02
C ILE A 127 11.80 4.21 -1.09
N ASP A 128 12.90 3.96 -1.80
CA ASP A 128 12.99 2.90 -2.81
C ASP A 128 12.82 1.51 -2.17
N ALA A 129 13.47 1.25 -1.03
CA ALA A 129 13.28 0.03 -0.26
C ALA A 129 11.82 -0.14 0.19
N GLN A 130 11.18 0.93 0.67
CA GLN A 130 9.78 0.94 1.05
C GLN A 130 8.85 0.65 -0.14
N HIS A 131 9.12 1.19 -1.32
CA HIS A 131 8.35 0.91 -2.53
C HIS A 131 8.43 -0.57 -2.93
N VAL A 132 9.61 -1.19 -2.83
CA VAL A 132 9.77 -2.64 -3.08
C VAL A 132 8.95 -3.46 -2.09
N ILE A 133 8.98 -3.09 -0.80
CA ILE A 133 8.20 -3.75 0.25
C ILE A 133 6.70 -3.62 -0.02
N LEU A 134 6.22 -2.40 -0.31
CA LEU A 134 4.82 -2.11 -0.59
C LEU A 134 4.32 -2.92 -1.79
N ARG A 135 5.11 -2.98 -2.88
CA ARG A 135 4.78 -3.79 -4.06
C ARG A 135 4.59 -5.26 -3.69
N ARG A 136 5.53 -5.85 -2.95
CA ARG A 136 5.43 -7.26 -2.50
C ARG A 136 4.17 -7.48 -1.66
N HIS A 137 3.84 -6.54 -0.78
CA HIS A 137 2.63 -6.61 0.05
C HIS A 137 1.34 -6.56 -0.78
N LEU A 138 1.28 -5.68 -1.78
CA LEU A 138 0.11 -5.57 -2.67
C LEU A 138 -0.07 -6.80 -3.55
N GLU A 139 1.01 -7.35 -4.12
CA GLU A 139 0.95 -8.60 -4.88
C GLU A 139 0.48 -9.76 -3.98
N LEU A 140 0.97 -9.82 -2.74
CA LEU A 140 0.55 -10.81 -1.76
C LEU A 140 -0.93 -10.67 -1.38
N LEU A 141 -1.38 -9.44 -1.11
CA LEU A 141 -2.78 -9.15 -0.80
C LEU A 141 -3.69 -9.54 -1.96
N ALA A 142 -3.31 -9.22 -3.21
CA ALA A 142 -4.05 -9.64 -4.39
C ALA A 142 -4.17 -11.17 -4.48
N ASN A 143 -3.07 -11.90 -4.20
CA ASN A 143 -3.10 -13.36 -4.18
C ASN A 143 -4.05 -13.90 -3.11
N LEU A 144 -4.00 -13.36 -1.90
CA LEU A 144 -4.87 -13.77 -0.79
C LEU A 144 -6.35 -13.50 -1.06
N ILE A 145 -6.66 -12.36 -1.68
CA ILE A 145 -8.02 -12.05 -2.14
C ILE A 145 -8.46 -13.06 -3.22
N GLY A 146 -7.58 -13.36 -4.19
CA GLY A 146 -7.84 -14.36 -5.23
C GLY A 146 -8.12 -15.76 -4.67
N PHE A 147 -7.33 -16.21 -3.69
CA PHE A 147 -7.57 -17.46 -2.97
C PHE A 147 -8.90 -17.44 -2.21
N SER A 148 -9.23 -16.32 -1.54
CA SER A 148 -10.51 -16.19 -0.79
C SER A 148 -11.76 -16.30 -1.67
N GLN A 149 -11.65 -16.10 -2.98
CA GLN A 149 -12.77 -16.13 -3.92
C GLN A 149 -12.82 -17.42 -4.73
N SER A 150 -11.66 -18.02 -4.94
CA SER A 150 -11.50 -19.16 -5.83
C SER A 150 -11.42 -20.48 -5.08
N ASP A 151 -11.92 -20.52 -3.83
CA ASP A 151 -11.87 -21.65 -2.87
C ASP A 151 -12.42 -22.95 -3.51
N ARG A 152 -11.56 -23.60 -4.30
CA ARG A 152 -11.81 -24.88 -4.98
C ARG A 152 -10.99 -26.00 -4.37
N GLY A 153 -10.41 -25.80 -3.19
CA GLY A 153 -9.62 -26.81 -2.48
C GLY A 153 -8.20 -26.37 -2.16
N ASN A 154 -7.58 -27.08 -1.22
CA ASN A 154 -6.23 -26.80 -0.76
C ASN A 154 -5.17 -27.04 -1.86
N GLU A 155 -5.52 -27.78 -2.90
CA GLU A 155 -4.70 -28.05 -4.10
C GLU A 155 -4.29 -26.77 -4.79
N ALA A 156 -5.12 -25.72 -4.80
CA ALA A 156 -4.78 -24.44 -5.41
C ALA A 156 -3.54 -23.80 -4.76
N PHE A 157 -3.37 -23.94 -3.44
CA PHE A 157 -2.18 -23.46 -2.73
C PHE A 157 -0.95 -24.27 -3.12
N ARG A 158 -1.09 -25.59 -3.25
CA ARG A 158 0.01 -26.47 -3.70
C ARG A 158 0.42 -26.18 -5.14
N ILE A 159 -0.54 -25.96 -6.04
CA ILE A 159 -0.27 -25.53 -7.42
C ILE A 159 0.52 -24.23 -7.41
N PHE A 160 0.13 -23.25 -6.58
CA PHE A 160 0.82 -21.96 -6.50
C PHE A 160 2.29 -22.13 -6.07
N LEU A 161 2.55 -22.86 -4.98
CA LEU A 161 3.93 -23.10 -4.49
C LEU A 161 4.78 -23.89 -5.50
N ASN A 162 4.18 -24.86 -6.19
CA ASN A 162 4.87 -25.59 -7.26
C ASN A 162 5.11 -24.72 -8.49
N ALA A 163 4.21 -23.81 -8.83
CA ALA A 163 4.39 -22.84 -9.91
C ALA A 163 5.50 -21.82 -9.57
N GLU A 164 5.63 -21.37 -8.32
CA GLU A 164 6.77 -20.55 -7.88
C GLU A 164 8.10 -21.30 -8.03
N SER A 165 8.12 -22.58 -7.64
CA SER A 165 9.30 -23.42 -7.81
C SER A 165 9.63 -23.65 -9.29
N LEU A 166 8.61 -23.89 -10.11
CA LEU A 166 8.75 -24.07 -11.55
C LEU A 166 9.34 -22.81 -12.21
N ASP A 167 8.81 -21.62 -11.93
CA ASP A 167 9.34 -20.35 -12.43
C ASP A 167 10.78 -20.10 -11.98
N TYR A 168 11.11 -20.41 -10.72
CA TYR A 168 12.47 -20.30 -10.21
C TYR A 168 13.45 -21.16 -11.00
N PHE A 169 13.13 -22.44 -11.24
CA PHE A 169 14.00 -23.34 -11.99
C PHE A 169 14.03 -23.02 -13.48
N LEU A 170 12.95 -22.47 -14.06
CA LEU A 170 12.95 -21.99 -15.45
C LEU A 170 13.95 -20.85 -15.61
N GLY A 171 13.89 -19.85 -14.73
CA GLY A 171 14.85 -18.73 -14.73
C GLY A 171 16.29 -19.21 -14.55
N ARG A 172 16.55 -20.08 -13.57
CA ARG A 172 17.90 -20.64 -13.34
C ARG A 172 18.42 -21.43 -14.54
N GLN A 173 17.57 -22.22 -15.19
CA GLN A 173 17.96 -22.98 -16.37
C GLN A 173 18.24 -22.06 -17.56
N ALA A 174 17.47 -20.98 -17.71
CA ALA A 174 17.68 -19.97 -18.73
C ALA A 174 19.00 -19.22 -18.52
N ASP A 175 19.25 -18.71 -17.31
CA ASP A 175 20.51 -18.06 -16.94
C ASP A 175 21.69 -19.02 -17.14
N PHE A 176 21.52 -20.30 -16.79
CA PHE A 176 22.58 -21.29 -16.96
C PHE A 176 22.90 -21.54 -18.44
N CYS A 177 21.88 -21.60 -19.29
CA CYS A 177 22.05 -21.66 -20.74
C CYS A 177 22.73 -20.40 -21.29
N GLU A 178 22.30 -19.21 -20.84
CA GLU A 178 22.77 -17.94 -21.38
C GLU A 178 24.22 -17.64 -20.99
N PHE A 179 24.56 -17.80 -19.70
CA PHE A 179 25.88 -17.43 -19.19
C PHE A 179 26.93 -18.54 -19.30
N PHE A 180 26.52 -19.81 -19.39
CA PHE A 180 27.45 -20.94 -19.42
C PHE A 180 27.27 -21.84 -20.65
N GLU A 181 26.41 -21.47 -21.60
CA GLU A 181 26.15 -22.19 -22.85
C GLU A 181 25.83 -23.68 -22.64
N ASN A 182 25.22 -24.03 -21.51
CA ASN A 182 24.99 -25.42 -21.11
C ASN A 182 23.65 -25.60 -20.40
N ARG A 183 23.19 -26.86 -20.29
CA ARG A 183 21.98 -27.24 -19.56
C ARG A 183 22.28 -28.03 -18.30
N SER A 184 21.49 -27.80 -17.26
CA SER A 184 21.57 -28.55 -16.01
C SER A 184 20.49 -29.64 -16.01
N ALA A 185 20.92 -30.90 -16.11
CA ALA A 185 20.01 -32.05 -16.02
C ALA A 185 19.22 -32.08 -14.70
N ASN A 186 19.80 -31.54 -13.61
CA ASN A 186 19.11 -31.40 -12.32
C ASN A 186 17.95 -30.41 -12.38
N TYR A 187 18.13 -29.29 -13.11
CA TYR A 187 17.05 -28.33 -13.33
C TYR A 187 15.97 -28.94 -14.23
N ASP A 188 16.35 -29.62 -15.31
CA ASP A 188 15.39 -30.34 -16.18
C ASP A 188 14.55 -31.36 -15.39
N SER A 189 15.18 -32.13 -14.49
CA SER A 189 14.47 -33.06 -13.61
C SER A 189 13.51 -32.35 -12.65
N SER A 190 13.89 -31.19 -12.12
CA SER A 190 13.03 -30.38 -11.25
C SER A 190 11.86 -29.79 -12.01
N LEU A 191 12.10 -29.23 -13.20
CA LEU A 191 11.05 -28.70 -14.09
C LEU A 191 10.00 -29.76 -14.42
N SER A 192 10.44 -30.96 -14.81
CA SER A 192 9.56 -32.11 -15.08
C SER A 192 8.74 -32.51 -13.85
N THR A 193 9.38 -32.56 -12.67
CA THR A 193 8.73 -32.93 -11.40
C THR A 193 7.62 -31.94 -11.02
N PHE A 194 7.92 -30.63 -11.02
CA PHE A 194 6.94 -29.61 -10.67
C PHE A 194 5.81 -29.54 -11.70
N SER A 195 6.13 -29.63 -13.00
CA SER A 195 5.12 -29.64 -14.06
C SER A 195 4.15 -30.82 -13.91
N LYS A 196 4.67 -32.04 -13.63
CA LYS A 196 3.83 -33.22 -13.40
C LYS A 196 2.91 -33.03 -12.19
N ARG A 197 3.42 -32.43 -11.11
CA ARG A 197 2.63 -32.22 -9.89
C ARG A 197 1.53 -31.19 -10.09
N ILE A 198 1.82 -30.09 -10.78
CA ILE A 198 0.80 -29.09 -11.16
C ILE A 198 -0.30 -29.76 -11.99
N ASP A 199 0.05 -30.66 -12.92
CA ASP A 199 -0.92 -31.41 -13.72
C ASP A 199 -1.82 -32.33 -12.90
N GLU A 200 -1.25 -33.05 -11.93
CA GLU A 200 -2.01 -33.89 -11.00
C GLU A 200 -3.00 -33.05 -10.18
N ASP A 201 -2.55 -31.91 -9.67
CA ASP A 201 -3.38 -31.03 -8.85
C ASP A 201 -4.45 -30.32 -9.68
N ILE A 202 -4.16 -29.91 -10.93
CA ILE A 202 -5.17 -29.35 -11.84
C ILE A 202 -6.25 -30.39 -12.15
N LYS A 203 -5.87 -31.66 -12.34
CA LYS A 203 -6.85 -32.75 -12.55
C LYS A 203 -7.73 -32.94 -11.32
N ALA A 204 -7.15 -32.88 -10.12
CA ALA A 204 -7.91 -32.96 -8.86
C ALA A 204 -8.86 -31.75 -8.70
N LEU A 205 -8.37 -30.55 -9.02
CA LEU A 205 -9.11 -29.29 -8.95
C LEU A 205 -10.20 -29.17 -10.03
N LYS A 206 -10.09 -29.94 -11.12
CA LYS A 206 -10.94 -29.92 -12.31
C LYS A 206 -11.03 -28.54 -13.00
N THR A 207 -10.04 -27.69 -12.77
CA THR A 207 -9.95 -26.35 -13.38
C THR A 207 -8.52 -25.85 -13.35
N THR A 208 -8.20 -24.92 -14.25
CA THR A 208 -6.97 -24.13 -14.17
C THR A 208 -7.15 -23.00 -13.14
N PRO A 209 -6.21 -22.80 -12.20
CA PRO A 209 -6.26 -21.67 -11.28
C PRO A 209 -6.08 -20.32 -11.98
N TRP A 210 -6.71 -19.28 -11.43
CA TRP A 210 -6.71 -17.90 -11.97
C TRP A 210 -5.32 -17.24 -12.08
N PHE A 211 -4.35 -17.71 -11.29
CA PHE A 211 -2.99 -17.17 -11.28
C PHE A 211 -2.07 -17.80 -12.34
N LEU A 212 -2.46 -18.93 -12.93
CA LEU A 212 -1.67 -19.67 -13.91
C LEU A 212 -2.10 -19.27 -15.34
N ARG A 213 -1.14 -19.14 -16.25
CA ARG A 213 -1.45 -18.89 -17.67
C ARG A 213 -2.09 -20.12 -18.31
N GLU A 214 -3.02 -19.91 -19.23
CA GLU A 214 -3.69 -21.02 -19.93
C GLU A 214 -2.72 -21.93 -20.69
N ASN A 215 -1.70 -21.34 -21.31
CA ASN A 215 -0.66 -22.03 -22.07
C ASN A 215 0.60 -22.36 -21.26
N TRP A 216 0.51 -22.42 -19.93
CA TRP A 216 1.69 -22.56 -19.06
C TRP A 216 2.61 -23.74 -19.40
N LYS A 217 2.08 -24.83 -19.97
CA LYS A 217 2.89 -25.99 -20.39
C LYS A 217 3.81 -25.69 -21.57
N ASP A 218 3.35 -24.87 -22.51
CA ASP A 218 4.14 -24.48 -23.66
C ASP A 218 5.25 -23.53 -23.22
N LEU A 219 5.01 -22.76 -22.16
CA LEU A 219 5.98 -21.86 -21.56
C LEU A 219 7.17 -22.61 -20.93
N VAL A 220 6.96 -23.80 -20.36
CA VAL A 220 8.07 -24.62 -19.81
C VAL A 220 9.14 -24.94 -20.87
N LYS A 221 8.80 -24.87 -22.16
CA LYS A 221 9.71 -25.14 -23.28
C LYS A 221 10.42 -23.91 -23.82
N GLN A 222 10.04 -22.70 -23.42
CA GLN A 222 10.63 -21.46 -23.92
C GLN A 222 11.68 -20.94 -22.93
N THR A 223 12.58 -20.09 -23.43
CA THR A 223 13.77 -19.67 -22.70
C THR A 223 13.52 -18.67 -21.57
N HIS A 224 12.44 -17.86 -21.57
CA HIS A 224 12.18 -16.91 -20.46
C HIS A 224 10.70 -16.60 -20.12
N PRO A 225 9.74 -17.55 -20.10
CA PRO A 225 8.39 -17.21 -19.68
C PRO A 225 8.13 -17.52 -18.20
N SER A 226 7.44 -16.61 -17.53
CA SER A 226 6.77 -16.90 -16.27
C SER A 226 5.48 -17.68 -16.55
N VAL A 227 5.24 -18.75 -15.79
CA VAL A 227 3.99 -19.52 -15.81
C VAL A 227 2.82 -18.77 -15.18
N PHE A 228 3.11 -17.76 -14.35
CA PHE A 228 2.11 -16.90 -13.74
C PHE A 228 1.56 -15.85 -14.72
N THR A 229 0.28 -15.53 -14.55
CA THR A 229 -0.26 -14.29 -15.10
C THR A 229 0.44 -13.08 -14.49
N SER A 230 0.51 -11.97 -15.25
CA SER A 230 1.22 -10.77 -14.78
C SER A 230 0.68 -10.30 -13.43
N ALA A 231 1.54 -9.71 -12.59
CA ALA A 231 1.11 -9.14 -11.31
C ALA A 231 -0.06 -8.16 -11.47
N ARG A 232 -0.03 -7.35 -12.54
CA ARG A 232 -1.15 -6.46 -12.91
C ARG A 232 -2.43 -7.23 -13.16
N THR A 233 -2.39 -8.31 -13.94
CA THR A 233 -3.56 -9.16 -14.21
C THR A 233 -4.16 -9.68 -12.91
N ARG A 234 -3.31 -10.21 -12.02
CA ARG A 234 -3.70 -10.75 -10.70
C ARG A 234 -4.33 -9.68 -9.79
N ILE A 235 -3.75 -8.48 -9.74
CA ILE A 235 -4.31 -7.34 -9.00
C ILE A 235 -5.66 -6.94 -9.58
N MET A 236 -5.77 -6.80 -10.91
CA MET A 236 -7.01 -6.40 -11.57
C MET A 236 -8.13 -7.43 -11.39
N SER A 237 -7.80 -8.73 -11.31
CA SER A 237 -8.76 -9.78 -10.97
C SER A 237 -9.17 -9.79 -9.49
N ALA A 238 -8.29 -9.32 -8.59
CA ALA A 238 -8.57 -9.26 -7.15
C ALA A 238 -9.45 -8.05 -6.78
N ILE A 239 -9.28 -6.90 -7.43
CA ILE A 239 -9.97 -5.64 -7.10
C ILE A 239 -11.51 -5.79 -6.97
N PRO A 240 -12.24 -6.48 -7.87
CA PRO A 240 -13.70 -6.64 -7.72
C PRO A 240 -14.12 -7.22 -6.37
N TYR A 241 -13.28 -8.06 -5.76
CA TYR A 241 -13.52 -8.80 -4.54
C TYR A 241 -12.85 -8.20 -3.29
N ALA A 242 -12.09 -7.13 -3.47
CA ALA A 242 -11.47 -6.38 -2.41
C ALA A 242 -12.51 -5.56 -1.64
N THR A 243 -12.31 -5.41 -0.32
CA THR A 243 -13.09 -4.49 0.51
C THR A 243 -12.81 -3.04 0.11
N ALA A 244 -13.59 -2.09 0.62
CA ALA A 244 -13.34 -0.66 0.34
C ALA A 244 -11.93 -0.23 0.76
N ASP A 245 -11.47 -0.70 1.93
CA ASP A 245 -10.15 -0.35 2.49
C ASP A 245 -9.01 -0.98 1.69
N GLU A 246 -9.15 -2.25 1.28
CA GLU A 246 -8.18 -2.91 0.41
C GLU A 246 -8.11 -2.26 -0.98
N LYS A 247 -9.25 -1.80 -1.51
CA LYS A 247 -9.28 -1.04 -2.77
C LYS A 247 -8.50 0.25 -2.66
N ILE A 248 -8.53 0.92 -1.51
CA ILE A 248 -7.73 2.13 -1.27
C ILE A 248 -6.24 1.79 -1.33
N MET A 249 -5.80 0.69 -0.70
CA MET A 249 -4.40 0.24 -0.79
C MET A 249 -3.97 0.00 -2.24
N PHE A 250 -4.81 -0.65 -3.05
CA PHE A 250 -4.55 -0.82 -4.49
C PHE A 250 -4.60 0.51 -5.27
N GLY A 251 -5.51 1.43 -4.93
CA GLY A 251 -5.67 2.71 -5.61
C GLY A 251 -4.50 3.66 -5.38
N MET A 252 -4.03 3.75 -4.14
CA MET A 252 -2.84 4.51 -3.75
C MET A 252 -1.60 4.03 -4.50
N SER A 253 -1.50 2.70 -4.72
CA SER A 253 -0.35 2.07 -5.36
C SER A 253 -0.11 2.41 -6.82
N TYR A 254 -1.08 2.93 -7.56
CA TYR A 254 -0.93 3.11 -9.02
C TYR A 254 0.10 4.20 -9.38
N GLU A 255 0.18 5.27 -8.59
CA GLU A 255 1.25 6.28 -8.68
C GLU A 255 2.62 5.66 -8.27
N PHE A 256 2.60 4.85 -7.21
CA PHE A 256 3.79 4.11 -6.75
C PHE A 256 4.27 3.04 -7.73
N PHE A 257 3.42 2.45 -8.59
CA PHE A 257 3.85 1.44 -9.56
C PHE A 257 4.75 2.03 -10.65
N SER A 258 4.46 3.25 -11.11
CA SER A 258 5.36 3.98 -12.02
C SER A 258 6.66 4.38 -11.33
N GLN A 259 6.59 4.85 -10.08
CA GLN A 259 7.77 5.25 -9.30
C GLN A 259 8.64 4.04 -8.92
N PHE A 260 8.02 2.91 -8.57
CA PHE A 260 8.68 1.62 -8.33
C PHE A 260 9.45 1.19 -9.58
N SER A 261 8.82 1.27 -10.76
CA SER A 261 9.48 0.83 -11.99
C SER A 261 10.69 1.70 -12.27
N ALA A 262 10.62 3.00 -11.95
CA ALA A 262 11.76 3.90 -12.03
C ALA A 262 12.84 3.57 -10.98
N ALA A 263 12.46 3.25 -9.73
CA ALA A 263 13.38 2.90 -8.64
C ALA A 263 14.08 1.55 -8.84
N ALA A 264 13.41 0.58 -9.47
CA ALA A 264 13.97 -0.75 -9.75
C ALA A 264 14.93 -0.78 -10.94
N HIS A 265 14.96 0.27 -11.75
CA HIS A 265 15.86 0.40 -12.91
C HIS A 265 16.88 1.51 -12.65
N ALA A 266 18.11 1.32 -13.13
CA ALA A 266 19.13 2.35 -13.07
C ALA A 266 18.71 3.55 -13.95
N ALA A 267 18.03 4.52 -13.35
CA ALA A 267 17.54 5.71 -14.03
C ALA A 267 18.44 6.89 -13.70
N ALA A 268 19.64 6.92 -14.28
CA ALA A 268 20.62 7.99 -14.05
C ALA A 268 20.12 9.41 -14.44
N GLY A 269 19.00 9.51 -15.16
CA GLY A 269 18.37 10.76 -15.57
C GLY A 269 16.85 10.81 -15.34
N SER A 270 16.29 9.97 -14.47
CA SER A 270 14.88 10.11 -14.09
C SER A 270 14.65 11.49 -13.48
N ARG A 271 13.49 12.09 -13.77
CA ARG A 271 13.10 13.36 -13.16
C ARG A 271 12.95 13.14 -11.65
N PHE A 272 13.88 13.71 -10.89
CA PHE A 272 13.78 13.78 -9.45
C PHE A 272 12.61 14.68 -9.07
N ASP A 273 11.56 14.11 -8.48
CA ASP A 273 10.49 14.91 -7.90
C ASP A 273 10.78 15.16 -6.42
N GLU A 274 11.40 16.30 -6.14
CA GLU A 274 11.71 16.80 -4.79
C GLU A 274 10.49 16.81 -3.85
N ARG A 275 9.26 16.77 -4.37
CA ARG A 275 8.03 16.70 -3.55
C ARG A 275 7.82 15.31 -2.95
N HIS A 276 8.29 14.26 -3.63
CA HIS A 276 8.08 12.87 -3.23
C HIS A 276 9.20 12.33 -2.33
N TYR A 277 10.41 12.88 -2.41
CA TYR A 277 11.57 12.40 -1.65
C TYR A 277 11.87 13.27 -0.42
N ARG A 278 10.95 13.22 0.57
CA ARG A 278 11.05 13.99 1.83
C ARG A 278 10.90 13.07 3.05
N PRO A 279 11.42 13.45 4.24
CA PRO A 279 11.25 12.65 5.46
C PRO A 279 9.78 12.32 5.79
N LYS A 280 8.86 13.23 5.46
CA LYS A 280 7.41 13.00 5.62
C LYS A 280 6.89 11.85 4.75
N THR A 281 7.46 11.61 3.59
CA THR A 281 7.11 10.48 2.72
C THR A 281 7.47 9.16 3.39
N ILE A 282 8.62 9.09 4.07
CA ILE A 282 9.04 7.88 4.80
C ILE A 282 7.97 7.49 5.84
N LYS A 283 7.50 8.45 6.65
CA LYS A 283 6.40 8.22 7.61
C LYS A 283 5.11 7.76 6.92
N GLY A 284 4.73 8.39 5.81
CA GLY A 284 3.53 8.01 5.04
C GLY A 284 3.62 6.58 4.51
N ASN A 285 4.79 6.19 4.00
CA ASN A 285 5.07 4.85 3.50
C ASN A 285 5.06 3.80 4.61
N ILE A 286 5.61 4.09 5.80
CA ILE A 286 5.50 3.22 6.97
C ILE A 286 4.01 2.91 7.23
N ALA A 287 3.16 3.93 7.33
CA ALA A 287 1.73 3.73 7.58
C ALA A 287 1.07 2.87 6.48
N MET A 288 1.35 3.15 5.20
CA MET A 288 0.77 2.38 4.08
C MET A 288 1.20 0.91 4.07
N ILE A 289 2.49 0.64 4.25
CA ILE A 289 3.02 -0.73 4.29
C ILE A 289 2.39 -1.49 5.45
N SER A 290 2.30 -0.86 6.61
CA SER A 290 1.71 -1.43 7.82
C SER A 290 0.23 -1.72 7.68
N MET A 291 -0.56 -0.78 7.13
CA MET A 291 -1.98 -1.01 6.85
C MET A 291 -2.19 -2.16 5.86
N THR A 292 -1.36 -2.22 4.80
CA THR A 292 -1.39 -3.34 3.85
C THR A 292 -1.03 -4.66 4.53
N GLY A 293 -0.04 -4.64 5.44
CA GLY A 293 0.33 -5.78 6.28
C GLY A 293 -0.81 -6.27 7.16
N LEU A 294 -1.57 -5.36 7.79
CA LEU A 294 -2.75 -5.72 8.58
C LEU A 294 -3.87 -6.33 7.73
N HIS A 295 -4.10 -5.82 6.51
CA HIS A 295 -5.03 -6.44 5.57
C HIS A 295 -4.59 -7.85 5.15
N ILE A 296 -3.29 -8.05 4.92
CA ILE A 296 -2.72 -9.38 4.69
C ILE A 296 -3.09 -10.30 5.87
N ILE A 297 -2.75 -9.93 7.12
CA ILE A 297 -3.03 -10.78 8.28
C ILE A 297 -4.52 -11.07 8.46
N SER A 298 -5.39 -10.08 8.24
CA SER A 298 -6.84 -10.29 8.30
C SER A 298 -7.30 -11.33 7.26
N ARG A 299 -6.78 -11.26 6.02
CA ARG A 299 -7.03 -12.28 5.00
C ARG A 299 -6.46 -13.66 5.38
N LEU A 300 -5.29 -13.71 6.01
CA LEU A 300 -4.70 -14.96 6.51
C LEU A 300 -5.59 -15.64 7.56
N ASN A 301 -6.05 -14.89 8.57
CA ASN A 301 -6.98 -15.40 9.59
C ASN A 301 -8.26 -15.96 8.95
N ARG A 302 -8.86 -15.20 8.01
CA ARG A 302 -10.06 -15.64 7.29
C ARG A 302 -9.84 -16.93 6.51
N LEU A 303 -8.73 -17.05 5.78
CA LEU A 303 -8.42 -18.27 5.00
C LEU A 303 -8.17 -19.48 5.89
N MET A 304 -7.66 -19.30 7.11
CA MET A 304 -7.47 -20.37 8.08
C MET A 304 -8.71 -20.67 8.92
N GLY A 305 -9.73 -19.82 8.89
CA GLY A 305 -10.87 -19.90 9.81
C GLY A 305 -10.49 -19.61 11.26
N PHE A 306 -9.43 -18.84 11.48
CA PHE A 306 -9.08 -18.35 12.82
C PHE A 306 -9.91 -17.12 13.14
N ASP A 307 -10.31 -17.01 14.41
CA ASP A 307 -10.84 -15.75 14.92
C ASP A 307 -9.79 -14.65 14.72
N ASP A 308 -10.19 -13.55 14.09
CA ASP A 308 -9.39 -12.34 14.03
C ASP A 308 -9.60 -11.61 15.36
N PRO A 309 -8.63 -11.68 16.30
CA PRO A 309 -8.82 -11.24 17.69
C PRO A 309 -9.13 -9.74 17.83
N SER A 310 -9.02 -8.99 16.73
CA SER A 310 -9.53 -7.63 16.59
C SER A 310 -9.86 -7.42 15.11
N ASP A 311 -11.13 -7.29 14.73
CA ASP A 311 -11.47 -6.96 13.34
C ASP A 311 -10.68 -5.72 12.87
N PHE A 312 -10.30 -5.67 11.59
CA PHE A 312 -9.50 -4.57 11.03
C PHE A 312 -10.11 -3.20 11.35
N GLN A 313 -11.43 -3.07 11.28
CA GLN A 313 -12.13 -1.83 11.62
C GLN A 313 -11.99 -1.48 13.10
N THR A 314 -12.06 -2.45 14.00
CA THR A 314 -11.83 -2.24 15.44
C THR A 314 -10.40 -1.81 15.75
N ARG A 315 -9.41 -2.38 15.04
CA ARG A 315 -7.99 -1.97 15.16
C ARG A 315 -7.75 -0.52 14.72
N MET A 316 -8.46 -0.09 13.69
CA MET A 316 -8.33 1.24 13.12
C MET A 316 -9.25 2.29 13.77
N ALA A 317 -10.37 1.88 14.39
CA ALA A 317 -11.34 2.80 15.01
C ALA A 317 -10.76 3.55 16.22
N GLY A 318 -9.77 2.97 16.91
CA GLY A 318 -9.08 3.61 18.03
C GLY A 318 -7.97 4.60 17.63
N LYS A 319 -7.67 4.74 16.34
CA LYS A 319 -6.57 5.57 15.82
C LYS A 319 -7.04 6.40 14.62
N SER A 320 -7.06 7.72 14.80
CA SER A 320 -7.55 8.79 13.91
C SER A 320 -7.00 8.78 12.46
N VAL A 321 -6.06 7.91 12.12
CA VAL A 321 -5.33 7.91 10.84
C VAL A 321 -6.10 7.20 9.71
N SER A 322 -6.80 6.10 10.01
CA SER A 322 -7.57 5.34 8.99
C SER A 322 -8.74 6.13 8.40
N PRO A 323 -9.58 6.79 9.22
CA PRO A 323 -10.80 7.42 8.71
C PRO A 323 -10.51 8.58 7.77
N GLU A 324 -9.41 9.33 7.96
CA GLU A 324 -9.08 10.47 7.10
C GLU A 324 -8.58 10.05 5.72
N LEU A 325 -7.70 9.05 5.66
CA LEU A 325 -7.25 8.47 4.40
C LEU A 325 -8.42 7.80 3.67
N ILE A 326 -9.22 6.99 4.35
CA ILE A 326 -10.42 6.37 3.77
C ILE A 326 -11.41 7.43 3.27
N LYS A 327 -11.66 8.49 4.05
CA LYS A 327 -12.51 9.62 3.64
C LYS A 327 -11.97 10.32 2.39
N ARG A 328 -10.66 10.47 2.23
CA ARG A 328 -10.07 11.15 1.06
C ARG A 328 -10.39 10.41 -0.26
N TRP A 329 -10.40 9.09 -0.23
CA TRP A 329 -10.64 8.24 -1.40
C TRP A 329 -12.12 7.88 -1.63
N SER A 330 -12.96 8.06 -0.61
CA SER A 330 -14.41 7.83 -0.67
C SER A 330 -15.22 9.13 -0.77
N ARG A 331 -14.57 10.27 -1.03
CA ARG A 331 -15.23 11.57 -1.18
C ARG A 331 -16.20 11.56 -2.35
N GLU A 332 -17.42 12.02 -2.08
CA GLU A 332 -18.41 12.35 -3.08
C GLU A 332 -18.21 13.80 -3.54
N PHE A 333 -18.35 14.02 -4.84
CA PHE A 333 -18.21 15.32 -5.49
C PHE A 333 -19.45 15.63 -6.31
N GLU A 334 -19.80 16.91 -6.39
CA GLU A 334 -20.84 17.43 -7.26
C GLU A 334 -20.25 18.41 -8.28
N VAL A 335 -20.86 18.47 -9.47
CA VAL A 335 -20.52 19.50 -10.46
C VAL A 335 -20.81 20.87 -9.86
N GLY A 336 -19.79 21.73 -9.85
CA GLY A 336 -19.80 23.07 -9.24
C GLY A 336 -19.08 23.17 -7.89
N ASP A 337 -18.63 22.04 -7.31
CA ASP A 337 -17.85 22.07 -6.07
C ASP A 337 -16.50 22.78 -6.29
N ILE A 338 -16.11 23.60 -5.31
CA ILE A 338 -14.80 24.28 -5.30
C ILE A 338 -13.79 23.37 -4.60
N VAL A 339 -12.66 23.18 -5.24
CA VAL A 339 -11.63 22.23 -4.81
C VAL A 339 -10.23 22.82 -4.96
N PHE A 340 -9.26 22.24 -4.26
CA PHE A 340 -7.84 22.40 -4.55
C PHE A 340 -7.35 21.21 -5.35
N ALA A 341 -6.59 21.48 -6.40
CA ALA A 341 -5.84 20.50 -7.17
C ALA A 341 -4.46 21.06 -7.44
N MET A 342 -3.41 20.33 -7.05
CA MET A 342 -2.02 20.81 -7.17
C MET A 342 -1.79 22.20 -6.54
N ASP A 343 -2.40 22.45 -5.36
CA ASP A 343 -2.38 23.74 -4.63
C ASP A 343 -3.08 24.93 -5.33
N ASP A 344 -3.71 24.67 -6.48
CA ASP A 344 -4.49 25.64 -7.23
C ASP A 344 -5.99 25.49 -6.98
N VAL A 345 -6.72 26.62 -6.99
CA VAL A 345 -8.17 26.62 -6.86
C VAL A 345 -8.79 26.19 -8.18
N ALA A 346 -9.66 25.19 -8.13
CA ALA A 346 -10.36 24.66 -9.27
C ALA A 346 -11.85 24.40 -8.96
N GLU A 347 -12.62 24.16 -10.01
CA GLU A 347 -14.03 23.77 -9.92
C GLU A 347 -14.24 22.39 -10.53
N VAL A 348 -15.05 21.55 -9.90
CA VAL A 348 -15.47 20.25 -10.46
C VAL A 348 -16.43 20.47 -11.63
N THR A 349 -16.05 20.00 -12.82
CA THR A 349 -16.87 20.07 -14.04
C THR A 349 -17.56 18.76 -14.36
N ALA A 350 -16.95 17.63 -14.00
CA ALA A 350 -17.54 16.30 -14.11
C ALA A 350 -16.84 15.33 -13.16
N PHE A 351 -17.43 14.16 -12.94
CA PHE A 351 -16.77 13.05 -12.28
C PHE A 351 -17.19 11.74 -12.92
N LYS A 352 -16.32 10.74 -12.85
CA LYS A 352 -16.56 9.41 -13.42
C LYS A 352 -16.01 8.34 -12.49
N LYS A 353 -16.84 7.37 -12.15
CA LYS A 353 -16.44 6.15 -11.44
C LYS A 353 -16.00 5.10 -12.46
N SER A 354 -14.81 4.55 -12.27
CA SER A 354 -14.28 3.48 -13.10
C SER A 354 -14.99 2.14 -12.80
N LYS A 355 -14.83 1.16 -13.70
CA LYS A 355 -15.31 -0.22 -13.48
C LYS A 355 -14.71 -0.90 -12.23
N TYR A 356 -13.61 -0.35 -11.71
CA TYR A 356 -12.90 -0.83 -10.52
C TYR A 356 -13.37 -0.12 -9.23
N GLY A 357 -14.26 0.86 -9.34
CA GLY A 357 -14.80 1.61 -8.20
C GLY A 357 -14.05 2.88 -7.84
N TYR A 358 -12.93 3.20 -8.51
CA TYR A 358 -12.20 4.45 -8.29
C TYR A 358 -12.86 5.65 -8.97
N THR A 359 -12.90 6.79 -8.30
CA THR A 359 -13.46 8.05 -8.81
C THR A 359 -12.36 8.94 -9.40
N SER A 360 -12.60 9.40 -10.63
CA SER A 360 -11.85 10.48 -11.28
C SER A 360 -12.73 11.73 -11.32
N VAL A 361 -12.12 12.89 -11.11
CA VAL A 361 -12.79 14.18 -11.06
C VAL A 361 -12.18 15.04 -12.16
N LYS A 362 -13.02 15.48 -13.10
CA LYS A 362 -12.64 16.49 -14.08
C LYS A 362 -12.81 17.86 -13.44
N ILE A 363 -11.74 18.64 -13.49
CA ILE A 363 -11.67 19.96 -12.89
C ILE A 363 -11.39 21.02 -13.95
N ARG A 364 -11.76 22.26 -13.64
CA ARG A 364 -11.33 23.46 -14.38
C ARG A 364 -10.56 24.35 -13.43
N PHE A 365 -9.32 24.66 -13.76
CA PHE A 365 -8.52 25.59 -12.96
C PHE A 365 -9.15 26.98 -13.02
N LEU A 366 -9.38 27.58 -11.84
CA LEU A 366 -9.87 28.95 -11.70
C LEU A 366 -8.69 29.93 -11.56
N THR A 367 -7.55 29.44 -11.07
CA THR A 367 -6.25 30.10 -11.16
C THR A 367 -5.60 29.81 -12.52
N ARG A 368 -4.39 30.34 -12.74
CA ARG A 368 -3.64 30.05 -13.97
C ARG A 368 -3.34 28.54 -14.01
N PRO A 369 -3.82 27.79 -15.02
CA PRO A 369 -3.56 26.36 -15.08
C PRO A 369 -2.06 26.09 -15.24
N PRO A 370 -1.58 24.90 -14.81
CA PRO A 370 -0.19 24.49 -15.01
C PRO A 370 0.23 24.55 -16.49
N LEU A 371 -0.69 24.21 -17.39
CA LEU A 371 -0.54 24.32 -18.84
C LEU A 371 -1.64 25.25 -19.38
N PRO A 372 -1.30 26.46 -19.88
CA PRO A 372 -2.27 27.43 -20.40
C PRO A 372 -3.22 26.88 -21.47
N GLU A 373 -2.73 25.96 -22.29
CA GLU A 373 -3.47 25.33 -23.39
C GLU A 373 -4.48 24.29 -22.89
N THR A 374 -4.36 23.85 -21.62
CA THR A 374 -5.17 22.81 -20.99
C THR A 374 -5.82 23.33 -19.71
N PRO A 375 -6.88 24.15 -19.81
CA PRO A 375 -7.54 24.76 -18.65
C PRO A 375 -8.40 23.78 -17.84
N GLU A 376 -8.67 22.60 -18.39
CA GLU A 376 -9.39 21.51 -17.73
C GLU A 376 -8.56 20.23 -17.74
N ASP A 377 -8.57 19.50 -16.63
CA ASP A 377 -7.87 18.22 -16.51
C ASP A 377 -8.69 17.21 -15.71
N ALA A 378 -8.41 15.92 -15.87
CA ALA A 378 -9.05 14.83 -15.13
C ALA A 378 -8.05 14.18 -14.17
N LEU A 379 -8.29 14.34 -12.87
CA LEU A 379 -7.43 13.84 -11.82
C LEU A 379 -8.12 12.72 -11.02
N PRO A 380 -7.38 11.73 -10.50
CA PRO A 380 -7.91 10.84 -9.47
C PRO A 380 -8.40 11.65 -8.26
N CYS A 381 -9.54 11.27 -7.69
CA CYS A 381 -10.16 12.01 -6.57
C CYS A 381 -9.22 12.23 -5.37
N ALA A 382 -8.27 11.33 -5.16
CA ALA A 382 -7.26 11.44 -4.11
C ALA A 382 -6.40 12.71 -4.24
N PHE A 383 -6.16 13.22 -5.44
CA PHE A 383 -5.39 14.46 -5.65
C PHE A 383 -6.23 15.72 -5.58
N VAL A 384 -7.53 15.59 -5.31
CA VAL A 384 -8.47 16.69 -5.26
C VAL A 384 -8.95 16.87 -3.82
N ALA A 385 -8.62 18.02 -3.23
CA ALA A 385 -9.05 18.36 -1.89
C ALA A 385 -10.31 19.25 -1.95
N MET A 386 -11.40 18.81 -1.34
CA MET A 386 -12.61 19.61 -1.22
C MET A 386 -12.33 20.89 -0.45
N VAL A 387 -12.63 22.05 -1.05
CA VAL A 387 -12.58 23.36 -0.40
C VAL A 387 -13.95 23.72 0.11
N MET A 388 -14.94 23.66 -0.77
CA MET A 388 -16.32 24.03 -0.47
C MET A 388 -17.28 23.30 -1.40
N PRO A 389 -18.25 22.54 -0.87
CA PRO A 389 -19.38 22.07 -1.66
C PRO A 389 -20.17 23.26 -2.21
N LYS A 390 -20.62 23.21 -3.47
CA LYS A 390 -21.34 24.32 -4.12
C LYS A 390 -22.52 24.84 -3.29
N ARG A 391 -23.21 23.91 -2.60
CA ARG A 391 -24.39 24.17 -1.77
C ARG A 391 -24.09 25.08 -0.58
N LYS A 392 -22.84 25.11 -0.11
CA LYS A 392 -22.38 25.91 1.04
C LYS A 392 -21.72 27.24 0.65
N VAL A 393 -21.48 27.46 -0.64
CA VAL A 393 -20.81 28.68 -1.13
C VAL A 393 -21.60 29.93 -0.74
N ARG A 394 -22.92 29.92 -0.93
CA ARG A 394 -23.79 31.05 -0.56
C ARG A 394 -23.66 31.38 0.93
N GLU A 395 -23.94 30.40 1.78
CA GLU A 395 -23.92 30.56 3.24
C GLU A 395 -22.56 31.10 3.70
N PHE A 396 -21.47 30.54 3.18
CA PHE A 396 -20.11 30.95 3.51
C PHE A 396 -19.83 32.42 3.14
N LEU A 397 -20.17 32.84 1.92
CA LEU A 397 -19.90 34.21 1.48
C LEU A 397 -20.68 35.24 2.30
N PHE A 398 -21.97 35.00 2.55
CA PHE A 398 -22.81 35.92 3.32
C PHE A 398 -22.45 35.96 4.80
N LYS A 399 -22.08 34.82 5.41
CA LYS A 399 -21.58 34.77 6.80
C LYS A 399 -20.31 35.61 7.00
N ASN A 400 -19.50 35.78 5.96
CA ASN A 400 -18.23 36.51 6.05
C ASN A 400 -18.26 37.94 5.47
N LYS A 401 -19.33 38.33 4.74
CA LYS A 401 -19.50 39.66 4.11
C LYS A 401 -19.16 40.85 5.03
N GLY A 402 -19.55 40.80 6.31
CA GLY A 402 -19.34 41.89 7.26
C GLY A 402 -17.94 41.95 7.90
N LYS A 403 -17.04 41.00 7.63
CA LYS A 403 -15.75 40.93 8.33
C LYS A 403 -14.77 41.99 7.81
N PRO A 404 -13.96 42.62 8.70
CA PRO A 404 -12.93 43.58 8.31
C PRO A 404 -11.90 43.02 7.31
N THR A 405 -11.67 41.71 7.36
CA THR A 405 -10.73 40.97 6.49
C THR A 405 -11.29 40.67 5.10
N THR A 406 -12.55 41.01 4.81
CA THR A 406 -13.14 40.84 3.47
C THR A 406 -12.63 41.94 2.55
N PRO A 407 -12.06 41.61 1.37
CA PRO A 407 -11.68 42.60 0.37
C PRO A 407 -12.84 43.54 0.06
N ILE A 408 -12.58 44.85 -0.05
CA ILE A 408 -13.62 45.89 -0.24
C ILE A 408 -14.45 45.58 -1.50
N ARG A 409 -13.77 45.26 -2.61
CA ARG A 409 -14.42 44.87 -3.88
C ARG A 409 -15.34 43.66 -3.73
N LEU A 410 -14.94 42.66 -2.95
CA LEU A 410 -15.78 41.50 -2.67
C LEU A 410 -16.99 41.88 -1.81
N ARG A 411 -16.81 42.78 -0.85
CA ARG A 411 -17.89 43.27 0.02
C ARG A 411 -18.99 43.97 -0.78
N GLU A 412 -18.61 44.84 -1.71
CA GLU A 412 -19.51 45.54 -2.63
C GLU A 412 -20.24 44.55 -3.55
N ALA A 413 -19.50 43.63 -4.17
CA ALA A 413 -20.06 42.57 -5.02
C ALA A 413 -21.07 41.68 -4.28
N LEU A 414 -20.82 41.35 -3.01
CA LEU A 414 -21.72 40.56 -2.17
C LEU A 414 -23.00 41.29 -1.77
N VAL A 415 -23.07 42.62 -1.84
CA VAL A 415 -24.33 43.36 -1.63
C VAL A 415 -25.27 43.17 -2.80
N GLU A 416 -24.75 43.23 -4.02
CA GLU A 416 -25.55 43.06 -5.24
C GLU A 416 -26.00 41.61 -5.44
N MET A 417 -25.16 40.64 -5.06
CA MET A 417 -25.40 39.20 -5.27
C MET A 417 -26.41 38.56 -4.31
N GLU A 418 -26.88 39.27 -3.29
CA GLU A 418 -27.84 38.74 -2.32
C GLU A 418 -29.21 38.44 -2.96
N LYS A 419 -29.49 39.07 -4.11
CA LYS A 419 -30.74 38.93 -4.87
C LYS A 419 -30.62 37.99 -6.06
N GLU A 420 -29.44 37.43 -6.30
CA GLU A 420 -29.11 36.65 -7.49
C GLU A 420 -29.30 35.13 -7.29
N THR A 421 -29.48 34.42 -8.39
CA THR A 421 -29.59 32.95 -8.40
C THR A 421 -28.27 32.28 -8.00
N ASP A 422 -28.35 31.03 -7.50
CA ASP A 422 -27.20 30.23 -7.06
C ASP A 422 -26.12 30.11 -8.13
N ASN A 423 -26.54 30.00 -9.40
CA ASN A 423 -25.63 29.86 -10.53
C ASN A 423 -24.89 31.17 -10.84
N THR A 424 -25.56 32.33 -10.76
CA THR A 424 -24.90 33.63 -10.90
C THR A 424 -23.93 33.86 -9.75
N LEU A 425 -24.37 33.54 -8.52
CA LEU A 425 -23.56 33.64 -7.32
C LEU A 425 -22.33 32.73 -7.39
N LEU A 426 -22.45 31.52 -7.94
CA LEU A 426 -21.31 30.62 -8.11
C LEU A 426 -20.26 31.19 -9.07
N LYS A 427 -20.66 31.83 -10.19
CA LYS A 427 -19.70 32.48 -11.11
C LYS A 427 -18.88 33.56 -10.41
N CYS A 428 -19.53 34.37 -9.58
CA CYS A 428 -18.87 35.44 -8.85
C CYS A 428 -18.05 34.91 -7.66
N ALA A 429 -18.54 33.86 -7.01
CA ALA A 429 -17.81 33.14 -5.98
C ALA A 429 -16.48 32.61 -6.53
N ARG A 430 -16.43 32.08 -7.76
CA ARG A 430 -15.17 31.62 -8.37
C ARG A 430 -14.10 32.72 -8.35
N ALA A 431 -14.45 33.93 -8.80
CA ALA A 431 -13.53 35.07 -8.79
C ALA A 431 -13.11 35.45 -7.35
N ALA A 432 -14.05 35.44 -6.42
CA ALA A 432 -13.79 35.71 -5.01
C ALA A 432 -12.82 34.71 -4.38
N PHE A 433 -13.02 33.41 -4.61
CA PHE A 433 -12.14 32.36 -4.09
C PHE A 433 -10.72 32.47 -4.67
N VAL A 434 -10.59 32.82 -5.95
CA VAL A 434 -9.28 33.08 -6.58
C VAL A 434 -8.59 34.28 -5.94
N GLU A 435 -9.31 35.39 -5.71
CA GLU A 435 -8.76 36.59 -5.07
C GLU A 435 -8.34 36.31 -3.62
N LEU A 436 -9.19 35.62 -2.84
CA LEU A 436 -8.88 35.22 -1.47
C LEU A 436 -7.67 34.28 -1.41
N HIS A 437 -7.52 33.37 -2.37
CA HIS A 437 -6.37 32.47 -2.44
C HIS A 437 -5.08 33.21 -2.76
N LYS A 438 -5.08 34.07 -3.78
CA LYS A 438 -3.92 34.88 -4.18
C LYS A 438 -3.41 35.77 -3.05
N ASN A 439 -4.31 36.27 -2.20
CA ASN A 439 -3.96 37.10 -1.05
C ASN A 439 -3.59 36.29 0.21
N GLY A 440 -3.61 34.95 0.16
CA GLY A 440 -3.32 34.09 1.32
C GLY A 440 -4.40 34.12 2.42
N ILE A 441 -5.61 34.63 2.11
CA ILE A 441 -6.69 34.84 3.08
C ILE A 441 -7.68 33.66 3.11
N LEU A 442 -7.79 32.92 2.00
CA LEU A 442 -8.79 31.86 1.83
C LEU A 442 -8.74 30.80 2.94
N ILE A 443 -7.56 30.22 3.22
CA ILE A 443 -7.42 29.18 4.27
C ILE A 443 -7.75 29.73 5.67
N PRO A 444 -7.20 30.87 6.12
CA PRO A 444 -7.61 31.50 7.37
C PRO A 444 -9.12 31.70 7.50
N TRP A 445 -9.79 32.10 6.42
CA TRP A 445 -11.24 32.28 6.39
C TRP A 445 -12.02 30.98 6.52
N LEU A 446 -11.61 29.95 5.79
CA LEU A 446 -12.22 28.63 5.91
C LEU A 446 -12.06 28.07 7.33
N LEU A 447 -10.93 28.33 7.99
CA LEU A 447 -10.69 27.96 9.39
C LEU A 447 -11.62 28.73 10.35
N GLN A 448 -11.68 30.05 10.24
CA GLN A 448 -12.49 30.90 11.11
C GLN A 448 -14.00 30.68 10.95
N SER A 449 -14.44 30.30 9.76
CA SER A 449 -15.85 30.03 9.47
C SER A 449 -16.31 28.65 9.95
N GLY A 450 -15.37 27.80 10.37
CA GLY A 450 -15.61 26.41 10.77
C GLY A 450 -15.81 25.45 9.59
N VAL A 451 -15.53 25.89 8.36
CA VAL A 451 -15.68 25.07 7.15
C VAL A 451 -14.59 24.01 7.09
N ILE A 452 -13.36 24.41 7.39
CA ILE A 452 -12.24 23.49 7.62
C ILE A 452 -11.78 23.67 9.07
N GLN A 453 -11.28 22.60 9.68
CA GLN A 453 -10.75 22.65 11.04
C GLN A 453 -9.23 22.59 10.99
N ARG A 454 -8.57 23.34 11.88
CA ARG A 454 -7.12 23.23 12.04
C ARG A 454 -6.86 21.84 12.60
N LYS A 455 -5.98 21.06 11.95
CA LYS A 455 -5.52 19.81 12.53
C LYS A 455 -4.92 20.15 13.91
N LYS A 456 -5.43 19.56 14.99
CA LYS A 456 -4.87 19.79 16.33
C LYS A 456 -3.43 19.31 16.28
N SER A 457 -2.50 20.15 16.74
CA SER A 457 -1.06 19.94 16.67
C SER A 457 -0.55 18.84 17.61
N GLU A 458 -1.40 17.90 18.02
CA GLU A 458 -1.05 16.77 18.89
C GLU A 458 -0.91 15.45 18.12
N ASP A 459 -1.22 15.44 16.81
CA ASP A 459 -1.12 14.27 15.92
C ASP A 459 0.09 14.39 14.94
N TRP A 460 1.33 14.51 15.47
CA TRP A 460 2.58 14.66 14.68
C TRP A 460 3.56 13.48 14.78
#